data_AF-A0A418SXP6-F1
#
_entry.id   AF-A0A418SXP6-F1
#
_cell.length_a   1.000
_cell.length_b   1.000
_cell.length_c   1.000
_cell.angle_alpha   90.00
_cell.angle_beta   90.00
_cell.angle_gamma   90.00
#
_symmetry.space_group_name_H-M   'P 1'
#
loop_
_entity.id
_entity.type
_entity.pdbx_description
1 polymer ?
#
loop_
_entity_poly.entity_id
_entity_poly.type
_entity_poly.pdbx_seq_one_letter_code
_entity_poly.pdbx_strand_id
1 'polypeptide(L)'
;MGKGETTLKVMGRPVRLLSVIAASLALWLAVLSFGATGALAVGFDNRPSTENSLGLQVKSAILIEAESGQVLFEVNPDQPLPIASMTKLMTEYIVLKEIKNGRMNWENVVTVDPVAADTDRTESQIFLAAGDQHTVRDLYIAMAVGSANDATKALAIEVSGSLEAFIDKMNATAEELGLKSAVFTSVTGFEDTTVMSAGDVARLSRHILLEHPEFLEFSSIQDYKFRERDTAPMINFNYMLGTNVNKISLKHLAYEGVDGMKTGFINAAGYNFTGTVKRGDMRYISVVMDTSTKDARFYETAKLYNYAYATFEKKTVLPPKSVVETVETVKIKKGKQKTVPVVTDKDITFMVMKGVEPKIEMKGFELVPETELVAPITAGTKVGTVTYTYADQATGKDLDYTVNLVTTEEAEKAGWFRLFFRAIGDFFSNLFNSILDLF
;
A
#
# COMPACT_ATOMS: atom_id res chain seq x y z
N MET A 1 -15.29 -88.83 -60.62
CA MET A 1 -16.49 -88.10 -61.06
C MET A 1 -17.01 -87.30 -59.88
N GLY A 2 -16.99 -85.97 -59.97
CA GLY A 2 -17.58 -85.10 -58.95
C GLY A 2 -16.73 -83.86 -58.63
N LYS A 3 -16.83 -82.85 -59.51
CA LYS A 3 -16.73 -81.40 -59.25
C LYS A 3 -15.48 -80.93 -58.49
N GLY A 4 -14.46 -80.33 -59.13
CA GLY A 4 -14.57 -79.10 -59.91
C GLY A 4 -14.33 -77.89 -59.01
N GLU A 5 -13.10 -77.75 -58.49
CA GLU A 5 -12.69 -76.58 -57.71
C GLU A 5 -12.16 -75.49 -58.63
N THR A 6 -12.98 -74.45 -58.79
CA THR A 6 -12.65 -73.22 -59.50
C THR A 6 -12.05 -72.23 -58.51
N THR A 7 -10.82 -71.81 -58.78
CA THR A 7 -10.10 -70.72 -58.14
C THR A 7 -10.89 -69.40 -58.16
N LEU A 8 -11.07 -68.79 -56.97
CA LEU A 8 -11.43 -67.37 -56.81
C LEU A 8 -10.50 -66.75 -55.76
N LYS A 9 -9.41 -66.12 -56.23
CA LYS A 9 -8.53 -65.28 -55.42
C LYS A 9 -9.23 -63.93 -55.21
N VAL A 10 -9.82 -63.73 -54.04
CA VAL A 10 -10.24 -62.40 -53.57
C VAL A 10 -9.06 -61.76 -52.85
N MET A 11 -8.44 -60.76 -53.48
CA MET A 11 -7.43 -59.88 -52.84
C MET A 11 -8.14 -58.92 -51.87
N GLY A 12 -8.38 -59.39 -50.65
CA GLY A 12 -8.72 -58.50 -49.52
C GLY A 12 -7.48 -57.73 -49.10
N ARG A 13 -7.48 -56.40 -49.30
CA ARG A 13 -6.47 -55.51 -48.67
C ARG A 13 -6.54 -55.71 -47.14
N PRO A 14 -5.43 -55.93 -46.43
CA PRO A 14 -5.46 -55.93 -44.97
C PRO A 14 -5.80 -54.51 -44.51
N VAL A 15 -7.01 -54.32 -43.98
CA VAL A 15 -7.32 -53.17 -43.15
C VAL A 15 -6.33 -53.23 -42.00
N ARG A 16 -5.48 -52.20 -41.90
CA ARG A 16 -4.40 -52.09 -40.93
C ARG A 16 -4.98 -52.31 -39.53
N LEU A 17 -4.65 -53.45 -38.91
CA LEU A 17 -4.96 -53.75 -37.51
C LEU A 17 -4.39 -52.65 -36.56
N LEU A 18 -3.40 -51.89 -37.05
CA LEU A 18 -2.81 -50.72 -36.40
C LEU A 18 -3.77 -49.54 -36.20
N SER A 19 -4.81 -49.37 -37.03
CA SER A 19 -5.76 -48.25 -36.88
C SER A 19 -6.82 -48.45 -35.78
N VAL A 20 -7.09 -49.69 -35.37
CA VAL A 20 -8.05 -49.99 -34.29
C VAL A 20 -7.37 -49.93 -32.91
N ILE A 21 -6.08 -50.26 -32.83
CA ILE A 21 -5.28 -50.13 -31.60
C ILE A 21 -4.96 -48.65 -31.32
N ALA A 22 -4.73 -47.82 -32.35
CA ALA A 22 -4.52 -46.38 -32.17
C ALA A 22 -5.78 -45.65 -31.66
N ALA A 23 -6.97 -46.04 -32.11
CA ALA A 23 -8.23 -45.44 -31.67
C ALA A 23 -8.63 -45.82 -30.24
N SER A 24 -8.24 -47.00 -29.76
CA SER A 24 -8.49 -47.45 -28.39
C SER A 24 -7.47 -46.92 -27.37
N LEU A 25 -6.21 -46.70 -27.77
CA LEU A 25 -5.23 -46.00 -26.93
C LEU A 25 -5.55 -44.51 -26.76
N ALA A 26 -6.05 -43.85 -27.81
CA ALA A 26 -6.47 -42.44 -27.74
C ALA A 26 -7.67 -42.25 -26.79
N LEU A 27 -8.57 -43.23 -26.72
CA LEU A 27 -9.71 -43.18 -25.79
C LEU A 27 -9.30 -43.46 -24.33
N TRP A 28 -8.29 -44.31 -24.09
CA TRP A 28 -7.74 -44.50 -22.74
C TRP A 28 -6.88 -43.31 -22.26
N LEU A 29 -6.15 -42.64 -23.16
CA LEU A 29 -5.43 -41.40 -22.83
C LEU A 29 -6.37 -40.20 -22.64
N ALA A 30 -7.52 -40.15 -23.31
CA ALA A 30 -8.56 -39.14 -23.08
C ALA A 30 -9.30 -39.33 -21.74
N VAL A 31 -9.45 -40.57 -21.27
CA VAL A 31 -10.09 -40.87 -19.97
C VAL A 31 -9.09 -40.73 -18.79
N LEU A 32 -7.79 -40.94 -19.02
CA LEU A 32 -6.75 -40.67 -18.02
C LEU A 32 -6.31 -39.20 -17.94
N SER A 33 -6.65 -38.37 -18.93
CA SER A 33 -6.41 -36.91 -18.89
C SER A 33 -7.56 -36.12 -18.24
N PHE A 34 -8.67 -36.78 -17.90
CA PHE A 34 -9.77 -36.18 -17.11
C PHE A 34 -9.81 -36.63 -15.64
N GLY A 35 -8.84 -37.45 -15.22
CA GLY A 35 -8.92 -38.15 -13.92
C GLY A 35 -7.64 -38.10 -13.10
N ALA A 36 -6.92 -36.98 -13.04
CA ALA A 36 -5.77 -36.85 -12.12
C ALA A 36 -5.32 -35.40 -11.84
N THR A 37 -6.23 -34.46 -11.57
CA THR A 37 -5.87 -33.21 -10.84
C THR A 37 -7.05 -32.73 -10.01
N GLY A 38 -7.55 -33.62 -9.14
CA GLY A 38 -8.39 -33.26 -8.00
C GLY A 38 -7.55 -33.19 -6.74
N ALA A 39 -6.40 -32.54 -6.77
CA ALA A 39 -5.86 -31.98 -5.54
C ALA A 39 -6.82 -30.85 -5.19
N LEU A 40 -7.67 -31.09 -4.19
CA LEU A 40 -8.62 -30.13 -3.66
C LEU A 40 -7.86 -28.87 -3.22
N ALA A 41 -7.70 -27.91 -4.15
CA ALA A 41 -7.67 -26.53 -3.77
C ALA A 41 -9.03 -26.30 -3.10
N VAL A 42 -9.03 -26.07 -1.79
CA VAL A 42 -10.22 -25.60 -1.08
C VAL A 42 -10.46 -24.18 -1.60
N GLY A 43 -11.06 -24.10 -2.79
CA GLY A 43 -11.62 -22.91 -3.38
C GLY A 43 -13.04 -22.79 -2.91
N PHE A 44 -13.39 -21.62 -2.38
CA PHE A 44 -14.79 -21.28 -2.18
C PHE A 44 -15.34 -20.83 -3.53
N ASP A 45 -15.67 -21.77 -4.41
CA ASP A 45 -16.04 -21.52 -5.81
C ASP A 45 -17.28 -20.60 -6.01
N ASN A 46 -17.97 -20.23 -4.91
CA ASN A 46 -19.12 -19.34 -4.90
C ASN A 46 -18.92 -18.05 -4.09
N ARG A 47 -17.68 -17.58 -3.89
CA ARG A 47 -17.48 -16.25 -3.27
C ARG A 47 -17.94 -15.13 -4.21
N PRO A 48 -18.73 -14.15 -3.73
CA PRO A 48 -19.21 -13.06 -4.56
C PRO A 48 -18.06 -12.14 -4.95
N SER A 49 -17.95 -11.84 -6.25
CA SER A 49 -17.07 -10.79 -6.78
C SER A 49 -17.88 -9.56 -7.16
N THR A 50 -17.24 -8.39 -7.08
CA THR A 50 -17.85 -7.12 -7.52
C THR A 50 -17.45 -6.84 -8.96
N GLU A 51 -18.42 -6.53 -9.82
CA GLU A 51 -18.15 -6.16 -11.22
C GLU A 51 -17.22 -4.94 -11.29
N ASN A 52 -16.23 -5.00 -12.20
CA ASN A 52 -15.23 -3.95 -12.35
C ASN A 52 -14.58 -4.02 -13.75
N SER A 53 -13.97 -2.91 -14.18
CA SER A 53 -13.41 -2.76 -15.53
C SER A 53 -12.16 -3.61 -15.81
N LEU A 54 -11.49 -4.12 -14.77
CA LEU A 54 -10.32 -5.00 -14.91
C LEU A 54 -10.66 -6.50 -14.78
N GLY A 55 -11.95 -6.84 -14.62
CA GLY A 55 -12.39 -8.23 -14.45
C GLY A 55 -11.79 -8.91 -13.21
N LEU A 56 -11.49 -8.15 -12.16
CA LEU A 56 -10.96 -8.69 -10.91
C LEU A 56 -11.99 -9.58 -10.22
N GLN A 57 -11.55 -10.72 -9.71
CA GLN A 57 -12.40 -11.64 -8.92
C GLN A 57 -12.22 -11.39 -7.42
N VAL A 58 -12.66 -10.21 -6.97
CA VAL A 58 -12.49 -9.68 -5.61
C VAL A 58 -13.80 -9.08 -5.11
N LYS A 59 -13.99 -9.00 -3.79
CA LYS A 59 -15.10 -8.23 -3.22
C LYS A 59 -14.74 -6.75 -3.07
N SER A 60 -13.49 -6.47 -2.69
CA SER A 60 -12.93 -5.12 -2.58
C SER A 60 -11.47 -5.12 -3.01
N ALA A 61 -11.03 -4.03 -3.64
CA ALA A 61 -9.64 -3.81 -4.00
C ALA A 61 -9.31 -2.31 -4.12
N ILE A 62 -8.03 -1.99 -3.97
CA ILE A 62 -7.49 -0.66 -4.27
C ILE A 62 -6.05 -0.79 -4.76
N LEU A 63 -5.64 0.12 -5.63
CA LEU A 63 -4.27 0.33 -6.09
C LEU A 63 -3.94 1.81 -5.95
N ILE A 64 -2.87 2.12 -5.23
CA ILE A 64 -2.38 3.48 -5.05
C ILE A 64 -0.91 3.60 -5.43
N GLU A 65 -0.48 4.79 -5.84
CA GLU A 65 0.93 5.17 -5.84
C GLU A 65 1.37 5.53 -4.42
N ALA A 66 2.51 4.98 -3.99
CA ALA A 66 2.89 4.96 -2.59
C ALA A 66 3.30 6.34 -2.06
N GLU A 67 4.01 7.15 -2.85
CA GLU A 67 4.54 8.44 -2.40
C GLU A 67 3.45 9.50 -2.27
N SER A 68 2.60 9.65 -3.29
CA SER A 68 1.51 10.62 -3.36
C SER A 68 0.24 10.14 -2.66
N GLY A 69 0.01 8.83 -2.59
CA GLY A 69 -1.27 8.26 -2.18
C GLY A 69 -2.36 8.37 -3.26
N GLN A 70 -2.01 8.75 -4.50
CA GLN A 70 -2.95 8.84 -5.60
C GLN A 70 -3.57 7.47 -5.87
N VAL A 71 -4.90 7.40 -5.86
CA VAL A 71 -5.65 6.19 -6.23
C VAL A 71 -5.64 6.04 -7.74
N LEU A 72 -5.20 4.88 -8.21
CA LEU A 72 -5.13 4.55 -9.64
C LEU A 72 -6.25 3.61 -10.08
N PHE A 73 -6.76 2.81 -9.14
CA PHE A 73 -7.86 1.89 -9.36
C PHE A 73 -8.50 1.50 -8.02
N GLU A 74 -9.81 1.29 -7.99
CA GLU A 74 -10.54 0.89 -6.79
C GLU A 74 -11.82 0.10 -7.13
N VAL A 75 -12.20 -0.81 -6.22
CA VAL A 75 -13.45 -1.58 -6.25
C VAL A 75 -13.96 -1.64 -4.81
N ASN A 76 -15.12 -1.05 -4.52
CA ASN A 76 -15.69 -0.95 -3.17
C ASN A 76 -14.63 -0.61 -2.08
N PRO A 77 -13.80 0.43 -2.27
CA PRO A 77 -12.62 0.64 -1.43
C PRO A 77 -12.97 0.99 0.02
N ASP A 78 -14.16 1.55 0.27
CA ASP A 78 -14.60 2.01 1.59
C ASP A 78 -15.44 0.96 2.33
N GLN A 79 -15.71 -0.21 1.74
CA GLN A 79 -16.49 -1.27 2.39
C GLN A 79 -15.64 -1.96 3.48
N PRO A 80 -16.03 -1.90 4.78
CA PRO A 80 -15.33 -2.64 5.81
C PRO A 80 -15.55 -4.14 5.64
N LEU A 81 -14.46 -4.92 5.66
CA LEU A 81 -14.48 -6.37 5.55
C LEU A 81 -13.54 -6.99 6.59
N PRO A 82 -13.76 -8.24 7.00
CA PRO A 82 -12.81 -8.96 7.84
C PRO A 82 -11.43 -9.00 7.16
N ILE A 83 -10.39 -8.52 7.85
CA ILE A 83 -9.06 -8.38 7.26
C ILE A 83 -8.12 -9.54 7.58
N ALA A 84 -8.55 -10.46 8.44
CA ALA A 84 -7.75 -11.59 8.89
C ALA A 84 -6.35 -11.13 9.36
N SER A 85 -5.30 -11.90 9.05
CA SER A 85 -3.91 -11.56 9.41
C SER A 85 -3.35 -10.28 8.79
N MET A 86 -4.06 -9.55 7.90
CA MET A 86 -3.64 -8.18 7.54
C MET A 86 -3.74 -7.23 8.74
N THR A 87 -4.50 -7.59 9.78
CA THR A 87 -4.50 -6.94 11.11
C THR A 87 -3.10 -6.71 11.65
N LYS A 88 -2.18 -7.65 11.40
CA LYS A 88 -0.80 -7.58 11.89
C LYS A 88 -0.02 -6.40 11.32
N LEU A 89 -0.45 -5.79 10.20
CA LEU A 89 0.13 -4.53 9.73
C LEU A 89 0.00 -3.42 10.79
N MET A 90 -1.11 -3.37 11.54
CA MET A 90 -1.28 -2.41 12.63
C MET A 90 -0.36 -2.75 13.80
N THR A 91 -0.23 -4.03 14.15
CA THR A 91 0.70 -4.49 15.20
C THR A 91 2.15 -4.17 14.83
N GLU A 92 2.54 -4.44 13.58
CA GLU A 92 3.83 -4.08 12.98
C GLU A 92 4.08 -2.57 13.06
N TYR A 93 3.13 -1.75 12.61
CA TYR A 93 3.21 -0.29 12.70
C TYR A 93 3.43 0.20 14.14
N ILE A 94 2.66 -0.32 15.11
CA ILE A 94 2.78 0.08 16.52
C ILE A 94 4.14 -0.32 17.07
N VAL A 95 4.62 -1.55 16.85
CA VAL A 95 5.94 -1.99 17.33
C VAL A 95 7.06 -1.12 16.73
N LEU A 96 7.01 -0.83 15.43
CA LEU A 96 7.95 0.07 14.77
C LEU A 96 7.90 1.49 15.36
N LYS A 97 6.71 2.00 15.67
CA LYS A 97 6.50 3.30 16.34
C LYS A 97 7.08 3.31 17.76
N GLU A 98 6.96 2.24 18.53
CA GLU A 98 7.57 2.11 19.85
C GLU A 98 9.10 2.11 19.77
N ILE A 99 9.66 1.39 18.78
CA ILE A 99 11.10 1.33 18.54
C ILE A 99 11.64 2.69 18.12
N LYS A 100 11.01 3.35 17.15
CA LYS A 100 11.40 4.69 16.67
C LYS A 100 11.34 5.75 17.77
N ASN A 101 10.43 5.60 18.72
CA ASN A 101 10.30 6.48 19.88
C ASN A 101 11.23 6.11 21.05
N GLY A 102 12.08 5.09 20.91
CA GLY A 102 13.03 4.66 21.93
C GLY A 102 12.40 4.01 23.17
N ARG A 103 11.13 3.59 23.09
CA ARG A 103 10.43 2.88 24.18
C ARG A 103 10.74 1.38 24.20
N MET A 104 11.22 0.87 23.07
CA MET A 104 11.67 -0.51 22.85
C MET A 104 12.83 -0.48 21.85
N ASN A 105 13.63 -1.54 21.76
CA ASN A 105 14.61 -1.76 20.71
C ASN A 105 14.61 -3.23 20.28
N TRP A 106 15.24 -3.50 19.13
CA TRP A 106 15.28 -4.82 18.50
C TRP A 106 15.90 -5.93 19.36
N GLU A 107 16.81 -5.58 20.28
CA GLU A 107 17.55 -6.49 21.14
C GLU A 107 16.89 -6.68 22.51
N ASN A 108 15.80 -5.97 22.81
CA ASN A 108 15.05 -6.22 24.03
C ASN A 108 14.54 -7.67 24.03
N VAL A 109 14.71 -8.34 25.17
CA VAL A 109 14.26 -9.71 25.37
C VAL A 109 12.85 -9.68 25.92
N VAL A 110 11.92 -10.25 25.15
CA VAL A 110 10.53 -10.47 25.54
C VAL A 110 10.43 -11.85 26.19
N THR A 111 9.86 -11.91 27.38
CA THR A 111 9.50 -13.18 28.02
C THR A 111 8.07 -13.53 27.64
N VAL A 112 7.86 -14.69 27.02
CA VAL A 112 6.55 -15.10 26.49
C VAL A 112 5.57 -15.30 27.64
N ASP A 113 4.51 -14.49 27.65
CA ASP A 113 3.40 -14.61 28.59
C ASP A 113 2.56 -15.88 28.32
N PRO A 114 2.00 -16.54 29.37
CA PRO A 114 1.09 -17.67 29.19
C PRO A 114 -0.07 -17.42 28.20
N VAL A 115 -0.60 -16.20 28.14
CA VAL A 115 -1.67 -15.81 27.20
C VAL A 115 -1.19 -15.84 25.75
N ALA A 116 0.07 -15.48 25.48
CA ALA A 116 0.65 -15.58 24.15
C ALA A 116 0.91 -17.05 23.75
N ALA A 117 1.40 -17.85 24.70
CA ALA A 117 1.65 -19.29 24.51
C ALA A 117 0.35 -20.09 24.33
N ASP A 118 -0.78 -19.64 24.89
CA ASP A 118 -2.11 -20.22 24.71
C ASP A 118 -2.75 -19.77 23.38
N THR A 119 -2.07 -20.09 22.28
CA THR A 119 -2.56 -19.85 20.91
C THR A 119 -3.12 -21.14 20.33
N ASP A 120 -4.35 -21.09 19.80
CA ASP A 120 -5.06 -22.29 19.33
C ASP A 120 -4.24 -23.01 18.25
N ARG A 121 -4.19 -24.33 18.30
CA ARG A 121 -3.35 -25.16 17.41
C ARG A 121 -3.71 -25.04 15.92
N THR A 122 -4.91 -24.53 15.60
CA THR A 122 -5.36 -24.28 14.24
C THR A 122 -4.90 -22.91 13.72
N GLU A 123 -4.45 -22.02 14.60
CA GLU A 123 -3.88 -20.72 14.25
C GLU A 123 -2.42 -20.84 13.75
N SER A 124 -2.01 -19.93 12.88
CA SER A 124 -0.61 -19.82 12.46
C SER A 124 0.25 -19.44 13.67
N GLN A 125 1.25 -20.25 14.01
CA GLN A 125 2.08 -20.04 15.20
C GLN A 125 3.47 -20.69 15.05
N ILE A 126 4.38 -20.31 15.93
CA ILE A 126 5.73 -20.92 16.06
C ILE A 126 5.89 -21.75 17.33
N PHE A 127 4.78 -22.04 18.01
CA PHE A 127 4.69 -22.86 19.22
C PHE A 127 5.61 -22.35 20.34
N LEU A 128 5.53 -21.06 20.65
CA LEU A 128 6.20 -20.47 21.80
C LEU A 128 5.67 -21.08 23.11
N ALA A 129 6.56 -21.41 24.04
CA ALA A 129 6.19 -21.83 25.38
C ALA A 129 6.18 -20.64 26.35
N ALA A 130 5.32 -20.69 27.37
CA ALA A 130 5.34 -19.70 28.43
C ALA A 130 6.72 -19.66 29.12
N GLY A 131 7.28 -18.47 29.27
CA GLY A 131 8.63 -18.26 29.79
C GLY A 131 9.76 -18.38 28.77
N ASP A 132 9.47 -18.75 27.50
CA ASP A 132 10.46 -18.63 26.43
C ASP A 132 10.95 -17.16 26.33
N GLN A 133 12.22 -16.99 26.00
CA GLN A 133 12.84 -15.67 25.86
C GLN A 133 13.34 -15.47 24.44
N HIS A 134 12.85 -14.41 23.79
CA HIS A 134 13.17 -14.08 22.41
C HIS A 134 13.37 -12.58 22.26
N THR A 135 14.23 -12.18 21.32
CA THR A 135 14.38 -10.76 21.03
C THR A 135 13.13 -10.21 20.35
N VAL A 136 12.87 -8.91 20.47
CA VAL A 136 11.84 -8.21 19.69
C VAL A 136 12.02 -8.49 18.19
N ARG A 137 13.27 -8.47 17.70
CA ARG A 137 13.61 -8.80 16.31
C ARG A 137 13.13 -10.20 15.91
N ASP A 138 13.40 -11.21 16.72
CA ASP A 138 12.99 -12.59 16.42
C ASP A 138 11.47 -12.69 16.33
N LEU A 139 10.75 -12.16 17.32
CA LEU A 139 9.29 -12.20 17.35
C LEU A 139 8.67 -11.42 16.19
N TYR A 140 9.27 -10.28 15.83
CA TYR A 140 8.83 -9.48 14.69
C TYR A 140 9.01 -10.24 13.37
N ILE A 141 10.15 -10.92 13.18
CA ILE A 141 10.38 -11.78 12.01
C ILE A 141 9.35 -12.92 11.97
N ALA A 142 9.05 -13.56 13.11
CA ALA A 142 8.04 -14.61 13.20
C ALA A 142 6.63 -14.11 12.83
N MET A 143 6.28 -12.90 13.27
CA MET A 143 5.04 -12.22 12.91
C MET A 143 4.98 -11.87 11.41
N ALA A 144 6.04 -11.30 10.84
CA ALA A 144 6.08 -10.86 9.45
C ALA A 144 6.09 -12.04 8.47
N VAL A 145 6.97 -13.03 8.71
CA VAL A 145 7.23 -14.17 7.81
C VAL A 145 6.21 -15.28 8.02
N GLY A 146 6.16 -15.81 9.24
CA GLY A 146 5.31 -16.94 9.61
C GLY A 146 3.87 -16.55 9.93
N SER A 147 3.55 -15.25 9.94
CA SER A 147 2.24 -14.77 10.39
C SER A 147 1.88 -15.26 11.80
N ALA A 148 2.88 -15.46 12.65
CA ALA A 148 2.76 -16.21 13.90
C ALA A 148 1.95 -15.42 14.95
N ASN A 149 0.81 -15.99 15.36
CA ASN A 149 -0.15 -15.38 16.28
C ASN A 149 0.38 -15.33 17.72
N ASP A 150 1.10 -16.35 18.16
CA ASP A 150 1.80 -16.39 19.44
C ASP A 150 2.86 -15.28 19.54
N ALA A 151 3.69 -15.10 18.51
CA ALA A 151 4.67 -14.01 18.47
C ALA A 151 3.99 -12.62 18.44
N THR A 152 2.89 -12.49 17.70
CA THR A 152 2.08 -11.25 17.64
C THR A 152 1.51 -10.90 19.01
N LYS A 153 0.94 -11.87 19.73
CA LYS A 153 0.43 -11.70 21.09
C LYS A 153 1.54 -11.33 22.07
N ALA A 154 2.70 -11.98 21.98
CA ALA A 154 3.85 -11.68 22.84
C ALA A 154 4.33 -10.23 22.67
N LEU A 155 4.48 -9.76 21.43
CA LEU A 155 4.83 -8.35 21.16
C LEU A 155 3.75 -7.38 21.64
N ALA A 156 2.47 -7.71 21.45
CA ALA A 156 1.36 -6.88 21.90
C ALA A 156 1.34 -6.71 23.44
N ILE A 157 1.56 -7.81 24.17
CA ILE A 157 1.65 -7.82 25.64
C ILE A 157 2.88 -7.05 26.10
N GLU A 158 4.04 -7.22 25.45
CA GLU A 158 5.25 -6.45 25.80
C GLU A 158 5.01 -4.94 25.65
N VAL A 159 4.31 -4.51 24.59
CA VAL A 159 4.07 -3.08 24.32
C VAL A 159 3.03 -2.46 25.26
N SER A 160 1.96 -3.18 25.60
CA SER A 160 0.79 -2.61 26.28
C SER A 160 0.44 -3.26 27.63
N GLY A 161 1.16 -4.30 28.04
CA GLY A 161 0.92 -5.07 29.27
C GLY A 161 -0.20 -6.10 29.17
N SER A 162 -1.17 -5.93 28.27
CA SER A 162 -2.21 -6.93 27.99
C SER A 162 -2.71 -6.84 26.54
N LEU A 163 -3.44 -7.86 26.07
CA LEU A 163 -4.04 -7.87 24.74
C LEU A 163 -5.16 -6.84 24.60
N GLU A 164 -5.98 -6.66 25.64
CA GLU A 164 -7.07 -5.68 25.67
C GLU A 164 -6.52 -4.26 25.57
N ALA A 165 -5.50 -3.93 26.36
CA ALA A 165 -4.82 -2.63 26.31
C ALA A 165 -4.15 -2.41 24.94
N PHE A 166 -3.65 -3.47 24.29
CA PHE A 166 -3.13 -3.37 22.93
C PHE A 166 -4.23 -3.13 21.89
N ILE A 167 -5.40 -3.79 22.01
CA ILE A 167 -6.55 -3.55 21.14
C ILE A 167 -7.04 -2.10 21.25
N ASP A 168 -7.13 -1.55 22.46
CA ASP A 168 -7.46 -0.13 22.67
C ASP A 168 -6.43 0.78 21.96
N LYS A 169 -5.15 0.44 22.07
CA LYS A 169 -4.07 1.15 21.37
C LYS A 169 -4.16 1.03 19.85
N MET A 170 -4.58 -0.12 19.31
CA MET A 170 -4.79 -0.31 17.86
C MET A 170 -5.91 0.59 17.35
N ASN A 171 -7.04 0.67 18.06
CA ASN A 171 -8.16 1.53 17.69
C ASN A 171 -7.81 3.02 17.82
N ALA A 172 -7.13 3.43 18.90
CA ALA A 172 -6.63 4.81 19.04
C ALA A 172 -5.63 5.19 17.94
N THR A 173 -4.76 4.25 17.54
CA THR A 173 -3.82 4.46 16.43
C THR A 173 -4.56 4.55 15.09
N ALA A 174 -5.61 3.76 14.88
CA ALA A 174 -6.46 3.90 13.70
C ALA A 174 -7.12 5.29 13.61
N GLU A 175 -7.61 5.83 14.72
CA GLU A 175 -8.15 7.20 14.76
C GLU A 175 -7.07 8.25 14.43
N GLU A 176 -5.87 8.14 15.02
CA GLU A 176 -4.72 9.02 14.76
C GLU A 176 -4.34 9.03 13.27
N LEU A 177 -4.37 7.87 12.63
CA LEU A 177 -4.05 7.69 11.21
C LEU A 177 -5.25 7.98 10.27
N GLY A 178 -6.42 8.30 10.82
CA GLY A 178 -7.63 8.57 10.04
C GLY A 178 -8.21 7.35 9.33
N LEU A 179 -8.03 6.13 9.87
CA LEU A 179 -8.54 4.87 9.35
C LEU A 179 -10.01 4.66 9.77
N LYS A 180 -10.92 5.38 9.10
CA LYS A 180 -12.32 5.56 9.54
C LYS A 180 -13.16 4.27 9.62
N SER A 181 -12.80 3.24 8.85
CA SER A 181 -13.50 1.95 8.81
C SER A 181 -12.91 0.90 9.74
N ALA A 182 -11.77 1.20 10.37
CA ALA A 182 -11.03 0.25 11.19
C ALA A 182 -11.77 -0.02 12.49
N VAL A 183 -11.98 -1.30 12.79
CA VAL A 183 -12.43 -1.77 14.11
C VAL A 183 -11.58 -2.99 14.45
N PHE A 184 -10.74 -2.86 15.46
CA PHE A 184 -9.94 -3.95 15.97
C PHE A 184 -10.60 -4.58 17.20
N THR A 185 -10.79 -5.90 17.14
CA THR A 185 -11.28 -6.74 18.25
C THR A 185 -10.28 -7.86 18.57
N SER A 186 -9.20 -7.97 17.80
CA SER A 186 -8.14 -8.97 17.92
C SER A 186 -6.81 -8.36 17.50
N VAL A 187 -5.72 -8.72 18.19
CA VAL A 187 -4.37 -8.30 17.80
C VAL A 187 -3.81 -9.09 16.61
N THR A 188 -4.40 -10.25 16.31
CA THR A 188 -3.93 -11.17 15.26
C THR A 188 -4.83 -11.18 14.04
N GLY A 189 -6.09 -10.74 14.20
CA GLY A 189 -7.14 -10.79 13.18
C GLY A 189 -7.78 -12.16 13.03
N PHE A 190 -7.73 -13.01 14.06
CA PHE A 190 -8.40 -14.32 14.02
C PHE A 190 -9.93 -14.18 14.16
N GLU A 191 -10.39 -13.11 14.83
CA GLU A 191 -11.81 -12.75 14.94
C GLU A 191 -12.32 -12.04 13.67
N ASP A 192 -13.47 -12.46 13.16
CA ASP A 192 -14.08 -11.86 11.96
C ASP A 192 -14.67 -10.47 12.20
N THR A 193 -14.85 -10.10 13.47
CA THR A 193 -15.24 -8.75 13.91
C THR A 193 -14.12 -7.72 13.78
N THR A 194 -12.87 -8.17 13.55
CA THR A 194 -11.78 -7.26 13.20
C THR A 194 -11.84 -6.91 11.70
N VAL A 195 -12.28 -5.69 11.42
CA VAL A 195 -12.59 -5.23 10.06
C VAL A 195 -11.87 -3.93 9.70
N MET A 196 -11.62 -3.76 8.42
CA MET A 196 -11.11 -2.52 7.81
C MET A 196 -11.44 -2.54 6.32
N SER A 197 -11.59 -1.38 5.70
CA SER A 197 -11.77 -1.24 4.26
C SER A 197 -10.46 -1.37 3.50
N ALA A 198 -10.50 -1.71 2.21
CA ALA A 198 -9.29 -1.77 1.38
C ALA A 198 -8.56 -0.41 1.34
N GLY A 199 -9.31 0.69 1.30
CA GLY A 199 -8.78 2.04 1.34
C GLY A 199 -7.99 2.34 2.61
N ASP A 200 -8.52 1.95 3.78
CA ASP A 200 -7.82 2.16 5.06
C ASP A 200 -6.62 1.20 5.23
N VAL A 201 -6.71 -0.04 4.73
CA VAL A 201 -5.54 -0.93 4.71
C VAL A 201 -4.42 -0.34 3.83
N ALA A 202 -4.76 0.27 2.69
CA ALA A 202 -3.78 0.95 1.84
C ALA A 202 -3.19 2.20 2.50
N ARG A 203 -3.98 2.97 3.25
CA ARG A 203 -3.50 4.12 4.04
C ARG A 203 -2.52 3.67 5.14
N LEU A 204 -2.89 2.67 5.93
CA LEU A 204 -2.01 2.09 6.96
C LEU A 204 -0.68 1.61 6.34
N SER A 205 -0.77 0.89 5.23
CA SER A 205 0.39 0.42 4.49
C SER A 205 1.30 1.55 4.01
N ARG A 206 0.72 2.65 3.56
CA ARG A 206 1.47 3.84 3.15
C ARG A 206 2.15 4.51 4.34
N HIS A 207 1.48 4.60 5.51
CA HIS A 207 2.12 5.07 6.74
C HIS A 207 3.32 4.22 7.14
N ILE A 208 3.18 2.89 7.12
CA ILE A 208 4.31 1.97 7.37
C ILE A 208 5.47 2.26 6.42
N LEU A 209 5.21 2.31 5.11
CA LEU A 209 6.26 2.49 4.11
C LEU A 209 6.97 3.85 4.19
N LEU A 210 6.24 4.93 4.47
CA LEU A 210 6.80 6.29 4.50
C LEU A 210 7.45 6.64 5.84
N GLU A 211 6.90 6.14 6.95
CA GLU A 211 7.39 6.47 8.29
C GLU A 211 8.42 5.47 8.82
N HIS A 212 8.36 4.22 8.32
CA HIS A 212 9.15 3.07 8.77
C HIS A 212 9.63 2.20 7.59
N PRO A 213 10.42 2.73 6.65
CA PRO A 213 10.89 1.98 5.47
C PRO A 213 11.71 0.73 5.83
N GLU A 214 12.30 0.66 7.03
CA GLU A 214 12.97 -0.53 7.59
C GLU A 214 12.05 -1.75 7.69
N PHE A 215 10.73 -1.56 7.67
CA PHE A 215 9.74 -2.63 7.58
C PHE A 215 10.03 -3.62 6.44
N LEU A 216 10.51 -3.11 5.30
CA LEU A 216 10.81 -3.91 4.11
C LEU A 216 11.93 -4.93 4.33
N GLU A 217 12.81 -4.72 5.31
CA GLU A 217 13.83 -5.69 5.71
C GLU A 217 13.21 -6.98 6.23
N PHE A 218 12.02 -6.89 6.84
CA PHE A 218 11.29 -8.02 7.41
C PHE A 218 10.28 -8.62 6.43
N SER A 219 9.49 -7.77 5.77
CA SER A 219 8.42 -8.24 4.87
C SER A 219 8.94 -8.96 3.61
N SER A 220 10.20 -8.71 3.24
CA SER A 220 10.85 -9.31 2.07
C SER A 220 11.60 -10.62 2.34
N ILE A 221 11.70 -11.04 3.62
CA ILE A 221 12.34 -12.30 4.01
C ILE A 221 11.54 -13.46 3.43
N GLN A 222 12.16 -14.31 2.61
CA GLN A 222 11.47 -15.44 1.96
C GLN A 222 11.18 -16.58 2.92
N ASP A 223 12.16 -16.87 3.77
CA ASP A 223 12.11 -17.92 4.76
C ASP A 223 13.10 -17.61 5.89
N TYR A 224 12.79 -18.07 7.10
CA TYR A 224 13.59 -17.80 8.28
C TYR A 224 13.59 -18.99 9.23
N LYS A 225 14.78 -19.44 9.64
CA LYS A 225 14.92 -20.47 10.66
C LYS A 225 14.88 -19.80 12.03
N PHE A 226 13.73 -19.88 12.69
CA PHE A 226 13.47 -19.15 13.93
C PHE A 226 14.33 -19.63 15.12
N ARG A 227 14.46 -20.95 15.32
CA ARG A 227 15.33 -21.53 16.35
C ARG A 227 16.26 -22.58 15.75
N GLU A 228 17.41 -22.81 16.39
CA GLU A 228 18.32 -23.89 15.99
C GLU A 228 17.63 -25.26 15.97
N ARG A 229 16.74 -25.51 16.94
CA ARG A 229 15.97 -26.75 17.10
C ARG A 229 14.91 -26.98 16.02
N ASP A 230 14.51 -25.95 15.29
CA ASP A 230 13.46 -26.08 14.29
C ASP A 230 14.00 -26.89 13.10
N THR A 231 13.25 -27.88 12.64
CA THR A 231 13.67 -28.80 11.58
C THR A 231 13.58 -28.19 10.18
N ALA A 232 12.77 -27.14 10.02
CA ALA A 232 12.57 -26.41 8.78
C ALA A 232 12.39 -24.92 9.07
N PRO A 233 12.76 -24.03 8.13
CA PRO A 233 12.48 -22.61 8.27
C PRO A 233 10.98 -22.34 8.12
N MET A 234 10.51 -21.27 8.77
CA MET A 234 9.22 -20.68 8.43
C MET A 234 9.29 -20.15 7.00
N ILE A 235 8.21 -20.32 6.24
CA ILE A 235 8.13 -19.81 4.87
C ILE A 235 7.21 -18.59 4.87
N ASN A 236 7.63 -17.51 4.21
CA ASN A 236 6.79 -16.34 4.04
C ASN A 236 5.54 -16.68 3.22
N PHE A 237 4.36 -16.37 3.76
CA PHE A 237 3.10 -16.61 3.05
C PHE A 237 2.86 -15.67 1.87
N ASN A 238 3.62 -14.58 1.76
CA ASN A 238 3.69 -13.77 0.56
C ASN A 238 4.49 -14.49 -0.53
N TYR A 239 3.80 -15.35 -1.29
CA TYR A 239 4.42 -16.06 -2.41
C TYR A 239 4.73 -15.15 -3.60
N MET A 240 4.18 -13.94 -3.61
CA MET A 240 4.40 -12.94 -4.65
C MET A 240 5.75 -12.22 -4.55
N LEU A 241 6.49 -12.37 -3.44
CA LEU A 241 7.82 -11.78 -3.28
C LEU A 241 8.69 -11.99 -4.52
N GLY A 242 9.28 -10.91 -5.03
CA GLY A 242 10.07 -10.93 -6.26
C GLY A 242 11.29 -11.84 -6.17
N THR A 243 11.79 -12.09 -4.96
CA THR A 243 12.87 -13.06 -4.71
C THR A 243 12.45 -14.51 -4.98
N ASN A 244 11.15 -14.82 -5.04
CA ASN A 244 10.63 -16.16 -5.34
C ASN A 244 10.69 -16.51 -6.83
N VAL A 245 11.09 -15.60 -7.73
CA VAL A 245 11.19 -15.87 -9.19
C VAL A 245 12.10 -17.04 -9.53
N ASN A 246 13.09 -17.34 -8.67
CA ASN A 246 14.02 -18.46 -8.84
C ASN A 246 13.53 -19.77 -8.20
N LYS A 247 12.44 -19.75 -7.42
CA LYS A 247 11.87 -20.96 -6.78
C LYS A 247 10.86 -21.60 -7.73
N ILE A 248 11.19 -22.77 -8.31
CA ILE A 248 10.36 -23.45 -9.33
C ILE A 248 8.89 -23.59 -8.90
N SER A 249 8.64 -23.88 -7.62
CA SER A 249 7.30 -24.04 -7.06
C SER A 249 6.51 -22.73 -6.93
N LEU A 250 7.18 -21.57 -6.82
CA LEU A 250 6.55 -20.27 -6.57
C LEU A 250 6.71 -19.27 -7.71
N LYS A 251 7.54 -19.55 -8.72
CA LYS A 251 7.84 -18.63 -9.83
C LYS A 251 6.59 -18.15 -10.58
N HIS A 252 5.52 -18.93 -10.57
CA HIS A 252 4.27 -18.60 -11.25
C HIS A 252 3.38 -17.63 -10.45
N LEU A 253 3.69 -17.42 -9.16
CA LEU A 253 3.04 -16.44 -8.28
C LEU A 253 3.95 -15.22 -8.02
N ALA A 254 5.27 -15.40 -8.09
CA ALA A 254 6.25 -14.36 -7.87
C ALA A 254 6.09 -13.20 -8.86
N TYR A 255 6.32 -11.97 -8.38
CA TYR A 255 6.26 -10.77 -9.21
C TYR A 255 7.49 -9.90 -8.96
N GLU A 256 8.26 -9.65 -10.02
CA GLU A 256 9.49 -8.85 -9.91
C GLU A 256 9.21 -7.45 -9.35
N GLY A 257 9.96 -7.09 -8.31
CA GLY A 257 9.83 -5.83 -7.58
C GLY A 257 8.96 -5.90 -6.33
N VAL A 258 8.25 -7.01 -6.07
CA VAL A 258 7.46 -7.17 -4.84
C VAL A 258 8.36 -7.45 -3.64
N ASP A 259 8.26 -6.62 -2.62
CA ASP A 259 9.06 -6.67 -1.39
C ASP A 259 8.20 -6.70 -0.10
N GLY A 260 6.88 -6.85 -0.23
CA GLY A 260 5.95 -6.97 0.90
C GLY A 260 4.49 -7.19 0.46
N MET A 261 3.50 -7.20 1.35
CA MET A 261 3.59 -6.96 2.80
C MET A 261 2.94 -8.09 3.59
N LYS A 262 1.62 -8.21 3.53
CA LYS A 262 0.89 -9.14 4.42
C LYS A 262 -0.27 -9.82 3.75
N THR A 263 -0.33 -11.14 3.94
CA THR A 263 -1.46 -11.97 3.56
C THR A 263 -2.43 -12.19 4.73
N GLY A 264 -3.71 -12.40 4.43
CA GLY A 264 -4.73 -12.78 5.40
C GLY A 264 -5.62 -13.91 4.89
N PHE A 265 -6.06 -14.78 5.80
CA PHE A 265 -7.13 -15.75 5.55
C PHE A 265 -7.80 -16.16 6.86
N ILE A 266 -9.13 -16.07 6.87
CA ILE A 266 -10.07 -16.82 7.72
C ILE A 266 -11.30 -17.10 6.86
N ASN A 267 -12.15 -18.05 7.25
CA ASN A 267 -13.33 -18.40 6.45
C ASN A 267 -14.25 -17.19 6.18
N ALA A 268 -14.44 -16.29 7.15
CA ALA A 268 -15.26 -15.09 6.97
C ALA A 268 -14.62 -14.04 6.02
N ALA A 269 -13.29 -13.96 6.00
CA ALA A 269 -12.53 -12.95 5.25
C ALA A 269 -12.23 -13.36 3.80
N GLY A 270 -12.12 -14.67 3.55
CA GLY A 270 -11.55 -15.17 2.30
C GLY A 270 -10.05 -14.93 2.24
N TYR A 271 -9.48 -15.06 1.05
CA TYR A 271 -8.07 -14.85 0.85
C TYR A 271 -7.79 -13.39 0.54
N ASN A 272 -7.06 -12.73 1.44
CA ASN A 272 -6.70 -11.32 1.33
C ASN A 272 -5.19 -11.17 1.10
N PHE A 273 -4.82 -10.11 0.40
CA PHE A 273 -3.41 -9.74 0.27
C PHE A 273 -3.25 -8.22 0.16
N THR A 274 -2.32 -7.71 0.95
CA THR A 274 -1.75 -6.38 0.80
C THR A 274 -0.32 -6.52 0.30
N GLY A 275 -0.05 -5.96 -0.87
CA GLY A 275 1.24 -6.03 -1.54
C GLY A 275 1.83 -4.67 -1.80
N THR A 276 3.16 -4.61 -1.92
CA THR A 276 3.86 -3.45 -2.47
C THR A 276 4.88 -3.91 -3.50
N VAL A 277 5.04 -3.13 -4.55
CA VAL A 277 5.94 -3.39 -5.67
C VAL A 277 6.69 -2.13 -6.03
N LYS A 278 7.99 -2.24 -6.30
CA LYS A 278 8.81 -1.14 -6.79
C LYS A 278 9.56 -1.52 -8.06
N ARG A 279 9.51 -0.65 -9.07
CA ARG A 279 10.32 -0.72 -10.29
C ARG A 279 10.76 0.69 -10.67
N GLY A 280 12.07 0.92 -10.71
CA GLY A 280 12.62 2.26 -10.87
C GLY A 280 12.22 3.17 -9.71
N ASP A 281 11.67 4.33 -10.05
CA ASP A 281 11.15 5.36 -9.12
C ASP A 281 9.67 5.17 -8.76
N MET A 282 8.96 4.25 -9.44
CA MET A 282 7.54 3.98 -9.19
C MET A 282 7.36 2.86 -8.17
N ARG A 283 6.71 3.19 -7.04
CA ARG A 283 6.25 2.22 -6.05
C ARG A 283 4.72 2.25 -5.96
N TYR A 284 4.11 1.07 -6.01
CA TYR A 284 2.67 0.91 -5.82
C TYR A 284 2.36 0.10 -4.57
N ILE A 285 1.18 0.33 -4.01
CA ILE A 285 0.56 -0.47 -2.95
C ILE A 285 -0.77 -0.96 -3.50
N SER A 286 -1.04 -2.25 -3.32
CA SER A 286 -2.34 -2.84 -3.66
C SER A 286 -2.92 -3.57 -2.47
N VAL A 287 -4.24 -3.53 -2.34
CA VAL A 287 -5.00 -4.40 -1.45
C VAL A 287 -6.03 -5.14 -2.28
N VAL A 288 -6.11 -6.45 -2.11
CA VAL A 288 -7.17 -7.30 -2.65
C VAL A 288 -7.81 -8.09 -1.52
N MET A 289 -9.13 -8.15 -1.53
CA MET A 289 -9.91 -8.75 -0.45
C MET A 289 -10.91 -9.77 -0.99
N ASP A 290 -11.08 -10.84 -0.23
CA ASP A 290 -12.11 -11.86 -0.38
C ASP A 290 -12.00 -12.69 -1.68
N THR A 291 -10.79 -13.10 -2.07
CA THR A 291 -10.65 -14.01 -3.23
C THR A 291 -10.99 -15.45 -2.86
N SER A 292 -11.43 -16.24 -3.84
CA SER A 292 -11.91 -17.62 -3.66
C SER A 292 -10.81 -18.63 -3.28
N THR A 293 -9.57 -18.42 -3.73
CA THR A 293 -8.44 -19.31 -3.49
C THR A 293 -7.21 -18.56 -2.98
N LYS A 294 -6.27 -19.32 -2.39
CA LYS A 294 -5.00 -18.81 -1.90
C LYS A 294 -4.16 -18.14 -2.98
N ASP A 295 -4.18 -18.69 -4.20
CA ASP A 295 -3.37 -18.18 -5.30
C ASP A 295 -4.08 -17.06 -6.06
N ALA A 296 -5.42 -17.05 -6.06
CA ALA A 296 -6.23 -16.01 -6.70
C ALA A 296 -5.85 -14.60 -6.22
N ARG A 297 -5.62 -14.39 -4.91
CA ARG A 297 -5.17 -13.08 -4.39
C ARG A 297 -3.91 -12.55 -5.07
N PHE A 298 -2.99 -13.43 -5.46
CA PHE A 298 -1.76 -13.03 -6.13
C PHE A 298 -1.99 -12.76 -7.62
N TYR A 299 -2.82 -13.56 -8.29
CA TYR A 299 -3.20 -13.30 -9.69
C TYR A 299 -3.96 -11.99 -9.85
N GLU A 300 -4.93 -11.71 -8.97
CA GLU A 300 -5.69 -10.46 -8.99
C GLU A 300 -4.80 -9.25 -8.67
N THR A 301 -3.85 -9.41 -7.74
CA THR A 301 -2.83 -8.38 -7.47
C THR A 301 -1.91 -8.15 -8.66
N ALA A 302 -1.49 -9.21 -9.37
CA ALA A 302 -0.66 -9.07 -10.56
C ALA A 302 -1.36 -8.30 -11.68
N LYS A 303 -2.69 -8.47 -11.84
CA LYS A 303 -3.49 -7.66 -12.78
C LYS A 303 -3.43 -6.18 -12.44
N LEU A 304 -3.55 -5.82 -11.16
CA LEU A 304 -3.43 -4.42 -10.69
C LEU A 304 -2.04 -3.84 -11.00
N TYR A 305 -0.97 -4.56 -10.69
CA TYR A 305 0.39 -4.07 -10.97
C TYR A 305 0.68 -3.96 -12.47
N ASN A 306 0.23 -4.93 -13.25
CA ASN A 306 0.37 -4.89 -14.70
C ASN A 306 -0.39 -3.70 -15.29
N TYR A 307 -1.61 -3.44 -14.82
CA TYR A 307 -2.37 -2.25 -15.18
C TYR A 307 -1.61 -0.97 -14.82
N ALA A 308 -1.08 -0.87 -13.60
CA ALA A 308 -0.32 0.30 -13.14
C ALA A 308 0.86 0.63 -14.06
N TYR A 309 1.75 -0.34 -14.28
CA TYR A 309 2.96 -0.14 -15.08
C TYR A 309 2.68 -0.03 -16.59
N ALA A 310 1.59 -0.61 -17.09
CA ALA A 310 1.20 -0.47 -18.48
C ALA A 310 0.60 0.91 -18.77
N THR A 311 -0.28 1.39 -17.87
CA THR A 311 -1.15 2.54 -18.11
C THR A 311 -0.56 3.86 -17.62
N PHE A 312 0.21 3.88 -16.54
CA PHE A 312 0.64 5.12 -15.90
C PHE A 312 2.13 5.42 -16.05
N GLU A 313 2.44 6.70 -16.05
CA GLU A 313 3.79 7.25 -15.93
C GLU A 313 3.82 8.42 -14.95
N LYS A 314 4.98 8.67 -14.34
CA LYS A 314 5.19 9.81 -13.45
C LYS A 314 5.47 11.06 -14.29
N LYS A 315 4.66 12.12 -14.16
CA LYS A 315 4.84 13.37 -14.91
C LYS A 315 4.79 14.58 -13.99
N THR A 316 5.87 15.34 -14.00
CA THR A 316 5.96 16.65 -13.34
C THR A 316 5.21 17.68 -14.17
N VAL A 317 4.14 18.22 -13.60
CA VAL A 317 3.26 19.21 -14.25
C VAL A 317 3.60 20.64 -13.82
N LEU A 318 4.19 20.78 -12.63
CA LEU A 318 4.73 22.03 -12.13
C LEU A 318 6.12 21.73 -11.57
N PRO A 319 7.21 22.22 -12.17
CA PRO A 319 8.56 22.08 -11.61
C PRO A 319 8.69 22.76 -10.23
N PRO A 320 9.74 22.44 -9.45
CA PRO A 320 10.02 23.20 -8.24
C PRO A 320 10.48 24.62 -8.61
N LYS A 321 10.27 25.58 -7.71
CA LYS A 321 10.60 26.99 -7.93
C LYS A 321 9.87 27.62 -9.12
N SER A 322 8.68 27.13 -9.43
CA SER A 322 7.82 27.75 -10.45
C SER A 322 7.18 29.03 -9.91
N VAL A 323 7.13 30.05 -10.77
CA VAL A 323 6.39 31.29 -10.51
C VAL A 323 4.90 31.00 -10.68
N VAL A 324 4.10 31.45 -9.73
CA VAL A 324 2.64 31.41 -9.82
C VAL A 324 2.18 32.78 -10.34
N GLU A 325 1.69 32.86 -11.57
CA GLU A 325 1.37 34.13 -12.25
C GLU A 325 0.40 35.03 -11.45
N THR A 326 -0.51 34.43 -10.68
CA THR A 326 -1.47 35.17 -9.85
C THR A 326 -0.85 35.69 -8.55
N VAL A 327 0.31 35.18 -8.14
CA VAL A 327 1.02 35.53 -6.90
C VAL A 327 2.53 35.56 -7.16
N GLU A 328 3.00 36.53 -7.93
CA GLU A 328 4.43 36.67 -8.21
C GLU A 328 5.21 37.21 -7.01
N THR A 329 4.56 38.02 -6.16
CA THR A 329 5.20 38.67 -5.01
C THR A 329 4.26 38.75 -3.80
N VAL A 330 4.83 38.84 -2.60
CA VAL A 330 4.09 39.09 -1.35
C VAL A 330 4.56 40.41 -0.72
N LYS A 331 3.63 41.14 -0.08
CA LYS A 331 3.95 42.38 0.64
C LYS A 331 4.65 42.09 1.96
N ILE A 332 5.60 42.95 2.31
CA ILE A 332 6.40 42.82 3.54
C ILE A 332 6.50 44.16 4.27
N LYS A 333 6.54 44.09 5.60
CA LYS A 333 6.76 45.25 6.46
C LYS A 333 8.24 45.46 6.75
N LYS A 334 8.59 46.73 6.96
CA LYS A 334 9.93 47.20 7.35
C LYS A 334 11.08 46.78 6.43
N GLY A 335 10.81 46.25 5.23
CA GLY A 335 11.82 45.90 4.24
C GLY A 335 12.33 47.11 3.45
N LYS A 336 13.57 47.01 2.94
CA LYS A 336 14.10 47.94 1.92
C LYS A 336 13.16 47.99 0.72
N GLN A 337 12.69 46.82 0.28
CA GLN A 337 11.61 46.68 -0.68
C GLN A 337 10.25 46.56 0.04
N LYS A 338 9.14 46.85 -0.67
CA LYS A 338 7.77 46.67 -0.13
C LYS A 338 7.22 45.27 -0.40
N THR A 339 7.83 44.55 -1.33
CA THR A 339 7.43 43.22 -1.75
C THR A 339 8.67 42.33 -1.89
N VAL A 340 8.45 41.01 -1.88
CA VAL A 340 9.47 39.99 -2.18
C VAL A 340 8.87 38.98 -3.15
N PRO A 341 9.60 38.53 -4.19
CA PRO A 341 9.11 37.52 -5.11
C PRO A 341 8.97 36.15 -4.47
N VAL A 342 8.01 35.36 -4.95
CA VAL A 342 7.69 34.04 -4.42
C VAL A 342 7.58 32.99 -5.52
N VAL A 343 7.93 31.76 -5.16
CA VAL A 343 7.85 30.58 -6.03
C VAL A 343 7.39 29.37 -5.24
N THR A 344 7.03 28.28 -5.91
CA THR A 344 6.75 27.00 -5.25
C THR A 344 8.01 26.41 -4.62
N ASP A 345 7.88 25.78 -3.44
CA ASP A 345 9.00 25.09 -2.78
C ASP A 345 9.30 23.73 -3.40
N LYS A 346 8.25 23.04 -3.86
CA LYS A 346 8.27 21.69 -4.41
C LYS A 346 7.63 21.64 -5.78
N ASP A 347 7.95 20.58 -6.49
CA ASP A 347 7.27 20.21 -7.71
C ASP A 347 5.88 19.64 -7.43
N ILE A 348 5.04 19.64 -8.45
CA ILE A 348 3.79 18.88 -8.49
C ILE A 348 3.96 17.81 -9.55
N THR A 349 3.89 16.57 -9.10
CA THR A 349 4.10 15.39 -9.92
C THR A 349 2.93 14.43 -9.69
N PHE A 350 2.32 13.97 -10.78
CA PHE A 350 1.20 13.03 -10.76
C PHE A 350 1.53 11.73 -11.48
N MET A 351 0.80 10.68 -11.14
CA MET A 351 0.65 9.53 -12.00
C MET A 351 -0.38 9.86 -13.07
N VAL A 352 0.07 9.94 -14.31
CA VAL A 352 -0.77 10.28 -15.46
C VAL A 352 -0.90 9.07 -16.37
N MET A 353 -2.05 8.93 -17.03
CA MET A 353 -2.18 7.92 -18.08
C MET A 353 -1.23 8.25 -19.24
N LYS A 354 -0.48 7.25 -19.70
CA LYS A 354 0.49 7.41 -20.78
C LYS A 354 -0.19 7.93 -22.04
N GLY A 355 0.42 8.94 -22.65
CA GLY A 355 -0.11 9.59 -23.84
C GLY A 355 -1.25 10.58 -23.57
N VAL A 356 -1.63 10.81 -22.31
CA VAL A 356 -2.58 11.86 -21.92
C VAL A 356 -1.79 13.04 -21.36
N GLU A 357 -2.03 14.22 -21.91
CA GLU A 357 -1.50 15.46 -21.33
C GLU A 357 -2.28 15.84 -20.07
N PRO A 358 -1.63 15.94 -18.90
CA PRO A 358 -2.31 16.30 -17.67
C PRO A 358 -2.75 17.76 -17.72
N LYS A 359 -3.97 18.01 -17.23
CA LYS A 359 -4.52 19.36 -17.08
C LYS A 359 -4.62 19.67 -15.60
N ILE A 360 -3.92 20.73 -15.18
CA ILE A 360 -4.02 21.27 -13.84
C ILE A 360 -4.66 22.65 -13.90
N GLU A 361 -5.50 22.94 -12.92
CA GLU A 361 -6.13 24.24 -12.74
C GLU A 361 -5.78 24.77 -11.35
N MET A 362 -5.45 26.05 -11.25
CA MET A 362 -5.21 26.67 -9.95
C MET A 362 -6.55 26.86 -9.24
N LYS A 363 -6.74 26.20 -8.10
CA LYS A 363 -7.94 26.30 -7.27
C LYS A 363 -7.93 27.55 -6.39
N GLY A 364 -6.75 27.91 -5.88
CA GLY A 364 -6.60 29.08 -5.01
C GLY A 364 -5.24 29.15 -4.34
N PHE A 365 -5.03 30.20 -3.55
CA PHE A 365 -3.82 30.41 -2.76
C PHE A 365 -4.18 31.04 -1.41
N GLU A 366 -3.33 30.82 -0.41
CA GLU A 366 -3.44 31.41 0.91
C GLU A 366 -2.09 32.04 1.27
N LEU A 367 -2.08 33.31 1.67
CA LEU A 367 -0.86 34.03 2.05
C LEU A 367 -0.80 34.26 3.55
N VAL A 368 0.41 34.20 4.09
CA VAL A 368 0.69 34.67 5.44
C VAL A 368 0.37 36.16 5.51
N PRO A 369 -0.34 36.63 6.55
CA PRO A 369 -0.69 38.03 6.71
C PRO A 369 0.54 38.96 6.65
N GLU A 370 0.41 40.11 5.98
CA GLU A 370 1.48 41.11 5.87
C GLU A 370 2.00 41.58 7.26
N THR A 371 1.17 41.50 8.29
CA THR A 371 1.54 41.81 9.67
C THR A 371 2.62 40.90 10.24
N GLU A 372 2.70 39.67 9.74
CA GLU A 372 3.67 38.64 10.18
C GLU A 372 4.92 38.64 9.29
N LEU A 373 4.81 39.12 8.05
CA LEU A 373 5.93 39.23 7.11
C LEU A 373 6.76 40.51 7.35
N VAL A 374 7.58 40.50 8.39
CA VAL A 374 8.42 41.65 8.80
C VAL A 374 9.90 41.39 8.51
N ALA A 375 10.53 42.28 7.75
CA ALA A 375 11.96 42.19 7.42
C ALA A 375 12.87 42.27 8.67
N PRO A 376 14.02 41.55 8.69
CA PRO A 376 14.58 40.79 7.57
C PRO A 376 13.87 39.44 7.34
N ILE A 377 13.68 39.08 6.06
CA ILE A 377 13.13 37.78 5.64
C ILE A 377 14.18 37.09 4.77
N THR A 378 14.55 35.86 5.11
CA THR A 378 15.54 35.08 4.34
C THR A 378 14.90 34.45 3.09
N ALA A 379 15.71 34.14 2.08
CA ALA A 379 15.27 33.31 0.96
C ALA A 379 14.80 31.92 1.46
N GLY A 380 13.79 31.35 0.81
CA GLY A 380 13.18 30.08 1.19
C GLY A 380 12.17 30.17 2.35
N THR A 381 11.83 31.38 2.82
CA THR A 381 10.83 31.55 3.89
C THR A 381 9.46 31.21 3.34
N LYS A 382 8.70 30.34 4.01
CA LYS A 382 7.30 30.05 3.68
C LYS A 382 6.45 31.29 3.95
N VAL A 383 5.74 31.74 2.92
CA VAL A 383 4.89 32.95 2.93
C VAL A 383 3.46 32.68 2.47
N GLY A 384 3.14 31.42 2.18
CA GLY A 384 1.80 31.01 1.81
C GLY A 384 1.76 29.59 1.27
N THR A 385 0.65 29.25 0.64
CA THR A 385 0.39 28.01 -0.08
C THR A 385 -0.38 28.30 -1.37
N VAL A 386 -0.25 27.40 -2.34
CA VAL A 386 -1.06 27.39 -3.56
C VAL A 386 -1.61 25.99 -3.76
N THR A 387 -2.87 25.89 -4.15
CA THR A 387 -3.57 24.63 -4.41
C THR A 387 -3.91 24.53 -5.89
N TYR A 388 -3.53 23.41 -6.50
CA TYR A 388 -3.90 23.03 -7.86
C TYR A 388 -4.83 21.83 -7.82
N THR A 389 -5.76 21.77 -8.75
CA THR A 389 -6.64 20.63 -8.98
C THR A 389 -6.22 19.93 -10.27
N TYR A 390 -5.96 18.63 -10.19
CA TYR A 390 -5.74 17.74 -11.32
C TYR A 390 -6.99 16.91 -11.56
N ALA A 391 -7.56 17.02 -12.76
CA ALA A 391 -8.67 16.17 -13.18
C ALA A 391 -8.14 14.79 -13.59
N ASP A 392 -8.20 13.82 -12.67
CA ASP A 392 -7.72 12.47 -12.92
C ASP A 392 -8.68 11.72 -13.84
N GLN A 393 -8.27 11.56 -15.10
CA GLN A 393 -9.06 10.85 -16.10
C GLN A 393 -9.15 9.34 -15.85
N ALA A 394 -8.25 8.75 -15.06
CA ALA A 394 -8.29 7.33 -14.76
C ALA A 394 -9.42 6.98 -13.79
N THR A 395 -9.59 7.80 -12.75
CA THR A 395 -10.62 7.59 -11.72
C THR A 395 -11.86 8.45 -11.92
N GLY A 396 -11.77 9.49 -12.76
CA GLY A 396 -12.81 10.51 -12.90
C GLY A 396 -12.94 11.43 -11.68
N LYS A 397 -11.95 11.42 -10.77
CA LYS A 397 -11.94 12.21 -9.54
C LYS A 397 -10.95 13.38 -9.68
N ASP A 398 -11.31 14.51 -9.08
CA ASP A 398 -10.41 15.66 -8.98
C ASP A 398 -9.47 15.47 -7.78
N LEU A 399 -8.18 15.73 -8.00
CA LEU A 399 -7.13 15.62 -6.99
C LEU A 399 -6.56 17.01 -6.69
N ASP A 400 -6.78 17.47 -5.47
CA ASP A 400 -6.19 18.72 -4.98
C ASP A 400 -4.78 18.48 -4.45
N TYR A 401 -3.83 19.30 -4.90
CA TYR A 401 -2.44 19.27 -4.47
C TYR A 401 -2.01 20.66 -4.02
N THR A 402 -1.52 20.75 -2.78
CA THR A 402 -1.11 22.02 -2.16
C THR A 402 0.40 22.04 -1.95
N VAL A 403 1.07 23.06 -2.51
CA VAL A 403 2.51 23.31 -2.32
C VAL A 403 2.74 24.64 -1.61
N ASN A 404 3.88 24.80 -0.95
CA ASN A 404 4.17 26.05 -0.25
C ASN A 404 4.67 27.10 -1.24
N LEU A 405 4.33 28.36 -0.96
CA LEU A 405 4.95 29.51 -1.59
C LEU A 405 6.10 29.98 -0.69
N VAL A 406 7.29 30.12 -1.27
CA VAL A 406 8.52 30.53 -0.58
C VAL A 406 9.19 31.71 -1.27
N THR A 407 9.87 32.55 -0.50
CA THR A 407 10.63 33.70 -1.03
C THR A 407 11.82 33.25 -1.87
N THR A 408 12.08 33.93 -2.98
CA THR A 408 13.25 33.63 -3.85
C THR A 408 14.54 34.31 -3.39
N GLU A 409 14.42 35.43 -2.68
CA GLU A 409 15.53 36.29 -2.27
C GLU A 409 15.38 36.77 -0.83
N GLU A 410 16.48 37.28 -0.27
CA GLU A 410 16.48 37.92 1.04
C GLU A 410 15.90 39.33 0.96
N ALA A 411 14.93 39.63 1.81
CA ALA A 411 14.39 40.96 1.97
C ALA A 411 14.97 41.63 3.21
N GLU A 412 16.00 42.44 3.00
CA GLU A 412 16.68 43.17 4.08
C GLU A 412 15.78 44.24 4.74
N LYS A 413 16.06 44.52 6.01
CA LYS A 413 15.39 45.60 6.76
C LYS A 413 15.78 46.98 6.24
N ALA A 414 14.79 47.85 6.08
CA ALA A 414 15.00 49.26 5.75
C ALA A 414 15.71 50.01 6.89
N GLY A 415 16.61 50.91 6.52
CA GLY A 415 17.25 51.82 7.48
C GLY A 415 16.26 52.77 8.14
N TRP A 416 16.65 53.28 9.32
CA TRP A 416 15.80 54.10 10.18
C TRP A 416 15.16 55.32 9.50
N PHE A 417 15.93 56.08 8.70
CA PHE A 417 15.41 57.24 7.95
C PHE A 417 14.27 56.85 6.99
N ARG A 418 14.41 55.72 6.28
CA ARG A 418 13.39 55.25 5.32
C ARG A 418 12.13 54.79 6.03
N LEU A 419 12.27 54.18 7.20
CA LEU A 419 11.13 53.79 8.05
C LEU A 419 10.41 55.03 8.61
N PHE A 420 11.14 56.06 9.03
CA PHE A 420 10.59 57.31 9.55
C PHE A 420 9.74 58.05 8.50
N PHE A 421 10.28 58.29 7.30
CA PHE A 421 9.52 58.94 6.23
C PHE A 421 8.33 58.10 5.75
N ARG A 422 8.43 56.76 5.76
CA ARG A 422 7.29 55.89 5.45
C ARG A 422 6.18 56.03 6.50
N ALA A 423 6.52 56.07 7.79
CA ALA A 423 5.55 56.27 8.86
C ALA A 423 4.83 57.63 8.77
N ILE A 424 5.54 58.70 8.39
CA ILE A 424 4.94 60.01 8.12
C ILE A 424 3.94 59.93 6.96
N GLY A 425 4.34 59.31 5.85
CA GLY A 425 3.47 59.13 4.69
C GLY A 425 2.21 58.32 5.03
N ASP A 426 2.37 57.20 5.72
CA ASP A 426 1.26 56.34 6.14
C ASP A 426 0.30 57.08 7.10
N PHE A 427 0.82 57.92 8.01
CA PHE A 427 0.01 58.77 8.90
C PHE A 427 -0.88 59.74 8.12
N PHE A 428 -0.33 60.47 7.15
CA PHE A 428 -1.12 61.42 6.35
C PHE A 428 -2.10 60.71 5.40
N SER A 429 -1.73 59.56 4.83
CA SER A 429 -2.64 58.75 4.00
C SER A 429 -3.84 58.25 4.81
N ASN A 430 -3.61 57.76 6.03
CA ASN A 430 -4.68 57.28 6.89
C ASN A 430 -5.57 58.43 7.40
N LEU A 431 -4.98 59.58 7.73
CA LEU A 431 -5.73 60.77 8.11
C LEU A 431 -6.63 61.26 6.97
N PHE A 432 -6.13 61.26 5.74
CA PHE A 432 -6.90 61.67 4.57
C PHE A 432 -8.05 60.69 4.24
N ASN A 433 -7.79 59.37 4.27
CA ASN A 433 -8.84 58.36 4.06
C ASN A 433 -9.92 58.43 5.15
N SER A 434 -9.53 58.64 6.42
CA SER A 434 -10.48 58.80 7.52
C SER A 434 -11.36 60.04 7.35
N ILE A 435 -10.85 61.12 6.74
CA ILE A 435 -11.63 62.33 6.44
C ILE A 435 -12.58 62.07 5.27
N LEU A 436 -12.16 61.31 4.25
CA LEU A 436 -13.01 60.93 3.13
C LEU A 436 -14.17 60.01 3.54
N ASP A 437 -13.98 59.10 4.48
CA ASP A 437 -15.05 58.23 5.01
C ASP A 437 -16.05 58.97 5.92
N LEU A 438 -15.77 60.23 6.28
CA LEU A 438 -16.61 61.10 7.11
C LEU A 438 -17.59 61.97 6.28
N PHE A 439 -17.47 61.97 4.95
CA PHE A 439 -18.34 62.67 3.99
C PHE A 439 -18.98 61.66 3.03
#